data_AF-A0A7Y3PAV6-F1
#
_entry.id   AF-A0A7Y3PAV6-F1
#
_cell.length_a   1.000
_cell.length_b   1.000
_cell.length_c   1.000
_cell.angle_alpha   90.00
_cell.angle_beta   90.00
_cell.angle_gamma   90.00
#
_symmetry.space_group_name_H-M   'P 1'
#
loop_
_entity.id
_entity.type
_entity.pdbx_description
1 polymer ?
#
loop_
_entity_poly.entity_id
_entity_poly.type
_entity_poly.pdbx_seq_one_letter_code
_entity_poly.pdbx_strand_id
1 'polypeptide(L)'
;MNKSLVFVALVAGLCLPVTVRARAQAPAADASAPAFGPAHGLSMTAVLVDAEKKAEHQSATVAVRVHGLKLVDPDSVHGKPKQGQGHLHYRLDDGVVVATTATKLSFHGLSRGPHVIAVILAGNDHQPLGPSVTLNLIVP
;
A
#
# COMPACT_ATOMS: atom_id res chain seq x y z
N MET A 1 20.18 -19.35 -59.85
CA MET A 1 20.53 -20.66 -60.45
C MET A 1 20.57 -21.65 -59.29
N ASN A 2 19.72 -22.67 -59.17
CA ASN A 2 18.83 -23.31 -60.17
C ASN A 2 17.35 -23.39 -59.72
N LYS A 3 16.52 -24.17 -60.43
CA LYS A 3 15.03 -24.23 -60.33
C LYS A 3 14.54 -25.57 -59.71
N SER A 4 13.20 -25.72 -59.66
CA SER A 4 12.39 -26.93 -59.38
C SER A 4 11.92 -27.04 -57.91
N LEU A 5 10.64 -27.14 -57.54
CA LEU A 5 9.38 -27.58 -58.20
C LEU A 5 9.37 -29.09 -58.54
N VAL A 6 8.34 -29.91 -58.28
CA VAL A 6 6.98 -29.68 -57.75
C VAL A 6 6.91 -30.11 -56.26
N PHE A 7 5.91 -30.73 -55.62
CA PHE A 7 4.58 -31.28 -55.97
C PHE A 7 3.55 -31.02 -54.84
N VAL A 8 2.41 -31.71 -54.85
CA VAL A 8 1.26 -31.49 -53.93
C VAL A 8 0.94 -32.76 -53.15
N ALA A 9 0.63 -32.63 -51.86
CA ALA A 9 -0.08 -33.65 -51.08
C ALA A 9 -1.12 -32.97 -50.16
N LEU A 10 -2.35 -32.83 -50.64
CA LEU A 10 -3.45 -32.24 -49.87
C LEU A 10 -4.03 -33.29 -48.90
N VAL A 11 -3.60 -33.28 -47.64
CA VAL A 11 -4.21 -34.09 -46.58
C VAL A 11 -5.27 -33.26 -45.85
N ALA A 12 -6.54 -33.50 -46.18
CA ALA A 12 -7.68 -32.83 -45.55
C ALA A 12 -7.94 -33.38 -44.13
N GLY A 13 -7.14 -32.95 -43.15
CA GLY A 13 -7.33 -33.29 -41.75
C GLY A 13 -8.56 -32.60 -41.16
N LEU A 14 -9.63 -33.36 -40.94
CA LEU A 14 -10.86 -32.88 -40.28
C LEU A 14 -10.60 -32.63 -38.78
N CYS A 15 -10.06 -31.46 -38.46
CA CYS A 15 -9.77 -31.07 -37.07
C CYS A 15 -11.05 -30.70 -36.33
N LEU A 16 -11.58 -31.63 -35.55
CA LEU A 16 -12.67 -31.36 -34.60
C LEU A 16 -12.18 -30.35 -33.54
N PRO A 17 -12.94 -29.28 -33.23
CA PRO A 17 -12.57 -28.36 -32.17
C PRO A 17 -12.71 -29.06 -30.81
N VAL A 18 -11.60 -29.54 -30.27
CA VAL A 18 -11.52 -30.00 -28.88
C VAL A 18 -11.66 -28.77 -27.99
N THR A 19 -12.89 -28.49 -27.56
CA THR A 19 -13.21 -27.42 -26.61
C THR A 19 -12.65 -27.78 -25.23
N VAL A 20 -11.34 -27.58 -25.06
CA VAL A 20 -10.68 -27.62 -23.75
C VAL A 20 -11.28 -26.48 -22.93
N ARG A 21 -12.29 -26.80 -22.13
CA ARG A 21 -12.83 -25.91 -21.12
C ARG A 21 -11.73 -25.70 -20.07
N ALA A 22 -10.93 -24.64 -20.25
CA ALA A 22 -9.92 -24.23 -19.31
C ALA A 22 -10.62 -24.00 -17.95
N ARG A 23 -10.46 -24.96 -17.03
CA ARG A 23 -10.95 -24.82 -15.67
C ARG A 23 -10.11 -23.72 -15.04
N ALA A 24 -10.70 -22.54 -14.88
CA ALA A 24 -10.07 -21.43 -14.17
C ALA A 24 -9.87 -21.83 -12.71
N GLN A 25 -8.73 -22.45 -12.43
CA GLN A 25 -8.28 -22.77 -11.09
C GLN A 25 -7.89 -21.44 -10.45
N ALA A 26 -8.83 -20.85 -9.70
CA ALA A 26 -8.54 -19.67 -8.90
C ALA A 26 -7.33 -19.98 -8.00
N PRO A 27 -6.41 -19.01 -7.79
CA PRO A 27 -5.31 -19.19 -6.85
C PRO A 27 -5.91 -19.53 -5.48
N ALA A 28 -5.39 -20.58 -4.85
CA ALA A 28 -5.80 -20.92 -3.50
C ALA A 28 -5.41 -19.77 -2.57
N ALA A 29 -6.40 -19.18 -1.88
CA ALA A 29 -6.15 -18.24 -0.81
C ALA A 29 -5.58 -19.03 0.38
N ASP A 30 -4.26 -19.06 0.47
CA ASP A 30 -3.55 -19.86 1.48
C ASP A 30 -3.57 -19.19 2.86
N ALA A 31 -3.57 -20.03 3.90
CA ALA A 31 -3.46 -19.74 5.33
C ALA A 31 -4.03 -18.40 5.84
N SER A 32 -5.28 -18.41 6.33
CA SER A 32 -5.88 -17.32 7.10
C SER A 32 -5.07 -16.97 8.36
N ALA A 33 -4.23 -15.93 8.28
CA ALA A 33 -3.94 -15.12 9.45
C ALA A 33 -5.25 -14.45 9.93
N PRO A 34 -5.46 -14.25 11.24
CA PRO A 34 -6.61 -13.50 11.72
C PRO A 34 -6.43 -12.02 11.35
N ALA A 35 -6.98 -11.63 10.20
CA ALA A 35 -7.19 -10.22 9.90
C ALA A 35 -8.08 -9.63 11.00
N PHE A 36 -7.47 -8.86 11.90
CA PHE A 36 -8.20 -8.10 12.92
C PHE A 36 -9.04 -7.05 12.19
N GLY A 37 -10.30 -7.41 11.93
CA GLY A 37 -11.26 -6.53 11.28
C GLY A 37 -11.36 -5.18 12.02
N PRO A 38 -11.76 -4.10 11.32
CA PRO A 38 -11.64 -2.73 11.81
C PRO A 38 -12.26 -2.61 13.19
N ALA A 39 -11.41 -2.43 14.21
CA ALA A 39 -11.83 -2.52 15.59
C ALA A 39 -12.88 -1.44 15.88
N HIS A 40 -14.07 -1.84 16.34
CA HIS A 40 -15.18 -0.91 16.52
C HIS A 40 -14.79 0.21 17.50
N GLY A 41 -14.75 1.46 17.00
CA GLY A 41 -14.28 2.63 17.76
C GLY A 41 -12.83 3.08 17.48
N LEU A 42 -12.10 2.36 16.63
CA LEU A 42 -10.80 2.79 16.10
C LEU A 42 -11.00 3.89 15.05
N SER A 43 -10.33 5.04 15.20
CA SER A 43 -10.33 6.09 14.17
C SER A 43 -9.06 6.93 14.18
N MET A 44 -8.79 7.56 13.03
CA MET A 44 -7.68 8.47 12.83
C MET A 44 -8.12 9.67 11.99
N THR A 45 -7.60 10.84 12.31
CA THR A 45 -7.56 11.99 11.38
C THR A 45 -6.13 12.49 11.25
N ALA A 46 -5.73 12.89 10.05
CA ALA A 46 -4.44 13.50 9.77
C ALA A 46 -4.65 14.81 9.00
N VAL A 47 -3.81 15.81 9.26
CA VAL A 47 -3.85 17.13 8.61
C VAL A 47 -2.43 17.65 8.36
N LEU A 48 -2.27 18.47 7.33
CA LEU A 48 -1.06 19.27 7.13
C LEU A 48 -1.11 20.53 8.01
N VAL A 49 -0.03 20.79 8.74
CA VAL A 49 0.15 21.97 9.61
C VAL A 49 0.87 23.05 8.82
N ASP A 50 0.28 24.24 8.76
CA ASP A 50 0.82 25.43 8.05
C ASP A 50 1.21 25.14 6.59
N ALA A 51 0.41 24.31 5.89
CA ALA A 51 0.80 23.60 4.67
C ALA A 51 1.53 24.45 3.61
N GLU A 52 0.96 25.59 3.24
CA GLU A 52 1.52 26.52 2.24
C GLU A 52 2.89 27.06 2.68
N LYS A 53 2.97 27.61 3.90
CA LYS A 53 4.20 28.11 4.51
C LYS A 53 5.26 27.02 4.72
N LYS A 54 4.85 25.76 4.91
CA LYS A 54 5.78 24.62 4.94
C LYS A 54 6.30 24.27 3.55
N ALA A 55 5.45 24.32 2.53
CA ALA A 55 5.83 24.08 1.14
C ALA A 55 6.83 25.12 0.62
N GLU A 56 6.65 26.41 0.94
CA GLU A 56 7.63 27.49 0.68
C GLU A 56 9.03 27.20 1.26
N HIS A 57 9.10 26.37 2.30
CA HIS A 57 10.34 25.92 2.94
C HIS A 57 10.70 24.47 2.60
N GLN A 58 10.21 23.95 1.46
CA GLN A 58 10.45 22.59 0.97
C GLN A 58 10.18 21.51 2.05
N SER A 59 9.07 21.66 2.78
CA SER A 59 8.73 20.81 3.92
C SER A 59 7.24 20.53 4.03
N ALA A 60 6.89 19.51 4.79
CA ALA A 60 5.52 19.18 5.15
C ALA A 60 5.47 18.69 6.60
N THR A 61 4.63 19.28 7.45
CA THR A 61 4.41 18.78 8.81
C THR A 61 3.01 18.16 8.88
N VAL A 62 2.92 16.86 9.14
CA VAL A 62 1.65 16.18 9.40
C VAL A 62 1.38 16.16 10.90
N ALA A 63 0.15 16.47 11.31
CA ALA A 63 -0.35 16.21 12.66
C ALA A 63 -1.52 15.22 12.62
N VAL A 64 -1.54 14.28 13.55
CA VAL A 64 -2.47 13.14 13.60
C VAL A 64 -3.19 13.10 14.95
N ARG A 65 -4.48 12.74 14.92
CA ARG A 65 -5.26 12.34 16.09
C ARG A 65 -5.68 10.89 15.94
N VAL A 66 -5.56 10.11 17.01
CA VAL A 66 -5.87 8.68 17.05
C VAL A 66 -6.83 8.42 18.21
N HIS A 67 -7.88 7.65 17.96
CA HIS A 67 -8.85 7.20 18.97
C HIS A 67 -8.98 5.67 18.90
N GLY A 68 -9.19 5.03 20.06
CA GLY A 68 -9.34 3.57 20.15
C GLY A 68 -8.06 2.74 20.10
N LEU A 69 -6.87 3.36 19.99
CA LEU A 69 -5.58 2.67 19.94
C LEU A 69 -4.60 3.23 20.98
N LYS A 70 -3.87 2.35 21.67
CA LYS A 70 -2.63 2.73 22.36
C LYS A 70 -1.48 2.70 21.36
N LEU A 71 -0.84 3.84 21.14
CA LEU A 71 0.40 3.90 20.36
C LEU A 71 1.54 3.23 21.16
N VAL A 72 2.21 2.27 20.52
CA VAL A 72 3.30 1.45 21.06
C VAL A 72 4.35 1.28 19.96
N ASP A 73 5.63 1.40 20.32
CA ASP A 73 6.74 1.18 19.39
C ASP A 73 6.85 -0.32 19.06
N PRO A 74 6.81 -0.75 17.78
CA PRO A 74 6.84 -2.17 17.41
C PRO A 74 8.12 -2.88 17.88
N ASP A 75 9.27 -2.20 17.91
CA ASP A 75 10.54 -2.80 18.33
C ASP A 75 10.54 -3.10 19.84
N SER A 76 9.88 -2.22 20.62
CA SER A 76 9.70 -2.39 22.08
C SER A 76 8.85 -3.61 22.47
N VAL A 77 8.10 -4.18 21.51
CA VAL A 77 7.30 -5.39 21.66
C VAL A 77 7.73 -6.52 20.70
N HIS A 78 8.86 -6.34 20.01
CA HIS A 78 9.43 -7.27 19.03
C HIS A 78 8.43 -7.71 17.94
N GLY A 79 7.67 -6.75 17.41
CA GLY A 79 6.68 -6.97 16.34
C GLY A 79 5.44 -7.78 16.76
N LYS A 80 5.27 -8.13 18.04
CA LYS A 80 4.21 -9.06 18.47
C LYS A 80 2.83 -8.40 18.46
N PRO A 81 1.86 -8.88 17.66
CA PRO A 81 0.53 -8.25 17.55
C PRO A 81 -0.23 -8.34 18.87
N LYS A 82 -0.93 -7.26 19.22
CA LYS A 82 -1.77 -7.19 20.42
C LYS A 82 -2.96 -6.25 20.19
N GLN A 83 -4.16 -6.75 20.46
CA GLN A 83 -5.40 -5.98 20.31
C GLN A 83 -5.34 -4.65 21.09
N GLY A 84 -5.78 -3.56 20.46
CA GLY A 84 -5.74 -2.21 21.03
C GLY A 84 -4.35 -1.58 21.09
N GLN A 85 -3.33 -2.20 20.48
CA GLN A 85 -1.98 -1.65 20.34
C GLN A 85 -1.57 -1.57 18.87
N GLY A 86 -0.73 -0.61 18.55
CA GLY A 86 -0.21 -0.39 17.21
C GLY A 86 0.56 0.92 17.10
N HIS A 87 0.87 1.33 15.88
CA HIS A 87 1.66 2.52 15.58
C HIS A 87 1.18 3.20 14.30
N LEU A 88 1.78 4.33 13.96
CA LEU A 88 1.54 5.05 12.72
C LEU A 88 2.58 4.62 11.68
N HIS A 89 2.10 4.33 10.46
CA HIS A 89 2.92 4.28 9.26
C HIS A 89 2.71 5.57 8.49
N TYR A 90 3.78 6.32 8.27
CA TYR A 90 3.79 7.45 7.34
C TYR A 90 4.57 7.07 6.08
N ARG A 91 4.09 7.46 4.90
CA ARG A 91 4.84 7.35 3.64
C ARG A 91 4.72 8.63 2.84
N LEU A 92 5.84 9.17 2.39
CA LEU A 92 5.90 10.23 1.38
C LEU A 92 6.04 9.55 0.01
N ASP A 93 5.10 9.86 -0.88
CA ASP A 93 4.97 9.32 -2.24
C ASP A 93 5.08 7.78 -2.25
N ASP A 94 5.95 7.23 -3.09
CA ASP A 94 6.30 5.80 -3.12
C ASP A 94 7.60 5.49 -2.36
N GLY A 95 8.01 6.38 -1.45
CA GLY A 95 9.20 6.24 -0.61
C GLY A 95 9.07 5.19 0.50
N VAL A 96 10.08 5.15 1.39
CA VAL A 96 10.07 4.22 2.53
C VAL A 96 8.99 4.55 3.55
N VAL A 97 8.45 3.52 4.22
CA VAL A 97 7.50 3.69 5.32
C VAL A 97 8.26 4.03 6.61
N VAL A 98 7.88 5.13 7.24
CA VAL A 98 8.31 5.51 8.59
C VAL A 98 7.30 4.97 9.59
N ALA A 99 7.68 3.90 10.30
CA ALA A 99 6.93 3.38 11.44
C ALA A 99 7.27 4.18 12.71
N THR A 100 6.28 4.73 13.41
CA THR A 100 6.52 5.53 14.63
C THR A 100 5.28 5.67 15.52
N THR A 101 5.49 6.01 16.79
CA THR A 101 4.43 6.45 17.72
C THR A 101 4.23 7.98 17.70
N ALA A 102 5.09 8.74 17.02
CA ALA A 102 5.00 10.19 16.95
C ALA A 102 3.76 10.62 16.14
N THR A 103 2.82 11.30 16.79
CA THR A 103 1.60 11.85 16.15
C THR A 103 1.84 13.15 15.38
N LYS A 104 3.07 13.67 15.38
CA LYS A 104 3.48 14.83 14.59
C LYS A 104 4.83 14.54 13.95
N LEU A 105 4.87 14.50 12.61
CA LEU A 105 6.05 14.17 11.82
C LEU A 105 6.29 15.28 10.78
N SER A 106 7.55 15.59 10.49
CA SER A 106 7.93 16.55 9.44
C SER A 106 8.82 15.90 8.40
N PHE A 107 8.48 16.12 7.14
CA PHE A 107 9.31 15.86 5.97
C PHE A 107 10.01 17.17 5.57
N HIS A 108 11.25 17.08 5.11
CA HIS A 108 12.12 18.21 4.78
C HIS A 108 12.94 17.90 3.52
N GLY A 109 13.30 18.93 2.76
CA GLY A 109 14.04 18.76 1.50
C GLY A 109 13.16 18.23 0.36
N LEU A 110 11.86 18.51 0.39
CA LEU A 110 10.92 18.13 -0.66
C LEU A 110 11.32 18.75 -2.00
N SER A 111 11.20 17.99 -3.08
CA SER A 111 11.30 18.51 -4.45
C SER A 111 10.18 19.50 -4.77
N ARG A 112 10.35 20.27 -5.85
CA ARG A 112 9.24 21.04 -6.43
C ARG A 112 8.23 20.12 -7.10
N GLY A 113 6.96 20.52 -7.08
CA GLY A 113 5.86 19.79 -7.71
C GLY A 113 4.90 19.15 -6.70
N PRO A 114 4.04 18.23 -7.17
CA PRO A 114 3.04 17.56 -6.33
C PRO A 114 3.68 16.46 -5.47
N HIS A 115 3.24 16.37 -4.23
CA HIS A 115 3.59 15.32 -3.27
C HIS A 115 2.34 14.73 -2.62
N VAL A 116 2.41 13.47 -2.23
CA VAL A 116 1.33 12.70 -1.59
C VAL A 116 1.88 12.09 -0.30
N ILE A 117 1.27 12.39 0.84
CA ILE A 117 1.62 11.76 2.12
C ILE A 117 0.48 10.85 2.56
N ALA A 118 0.76 9.55 2.64
CA ALA A 118 -0.15 8.55 3.18
C ALA A 118 0.16 8.31 4.67
N VAL A 119 -0.90 8.18 5.48
CA VAL A 119 -0.82 7.81 6.90
C VAL A 119 -1.75 6.62 7.15
N ILE A 120 -1.30 5.60 7.87
CA ILE A 120 -2.05 4.38 8.19
C ILE A 120 -1.86 4.04 9.67
N LEU A 121 -2.92 3.56 10.34
CA LEU A 121 -2.79 2.86 11.62
C LEU A 121 -2.39 1.40 11.36
N ALA A 122 -1.27 0.96 11.90
CA ALA A 122 -0.78 -0.40 11.79
C ALA A 122 -0.73 -1.11 13.15
N GLY A 123 -0.91 -2.42 13.16
CA GLY A 123 -0.65 -3.27 14.32
C GLY A 123 0.85 -3.36 14.60
N ASN A 124 1.23 -3.87 15.77
CA ASN A 124 2.64 -4.10 16.12
C ASN A 124 3.38 -4.97 15.10
N ASP A 125 2.65 -5.85 14.40
CA ASP A 125 3.08 -6.73 13.30
C ASP A 125 3.12 -6.04 11.91
N HIS A 126 2.99 -4.70 11.90
CA HIS A 126 2.95 -3.84 10.72
C HIS A 126 1.75 -4.07 9.79
N GLN A 127 0.73 -4.85 10.19
CA GLN A 127 -0.48 -5.04 9.40
C GLN A 127 -1.43 -3.82 9.50
N PRO A 128 -2.03 -3.31 8.41
CA PRO A 128 -3.01 -2.23 8.47
C PRO A 128 -4.24 -2.59 9.32
N LEU A 129 -4.62 -1.70 10.25
CA LEU A 129 -5.81 -1.83 11.11
C LEU A 129 -7.05 -1.09 10.56
N GLY A 130 -6.92 -0.43 9.42
CA GLY A 130 -7.96 0.43 8.84
C GLY A 130 -7.50 1.12 7.55
N PRO A 131 -8.34 2.01 6.99
CA PRO A 131 -8.03 2.73 5.75
C PRO A 131 -6.91 3.77 5.95
N SER A 132 -6.19 4.05 4.87
CA SER A 132 -5.23 5.14 4.80
C SER A 132 -5.93 6.51 4.80
N VAL A 133 -5.31 7.51 5.44
CA VAL A 133 -5.59 8.92 5.18
C VAL A 133 -4.51 9.45 4.23
N THR A 134 -4.94 10.10 3.15
CA THR A 134 -4.05 10.67 2.13
C THR A 134 -4.09 12.20 2.19
N LEU A 135 -2.92 12.83 2.15
CA LEU A 135 -2.74 14.28 2.19
C LEU A 135 -1.95 14.71 0.95
N ASN A 136 -2.52 15.60 0.13
CA ASN A 136 -1.87 16.14 -1.05
C ASN A 136 -1.20 17.48 -0.72
N LEU A 137 -0.02 17.72 -1.29
CA LEU A 137 0.74 18.98 -1.18
C LEU A 137 1.30 19.36 -2.56
N ILE A 138 1.54 20.65 -2.78
CA ILE A 138 2.32 21.15 -3.92
C ILE A 138 3.43 22.04 -3.35
N VAL A 139 4.67 21.82 -3.80
CA VAL A 139 5.86 22.59 -3.41
C VAL A 139 6.28 23.51 -4.59
N PRO A 140 6.44 24.82 -4.38
CA PRO A 140 6.67 25.82 -5.44
C PRO A 140 8.11 25.90 -5.97
#